data_AF-Q6AHS8-F1
#
_entry.id   AF-Q6AHS8-F1
#
_cell.length_a   1.000
_cell.length_b   1.000
_cell.length_c   1.000
_cell.angle_alpha   90.00
_cell.angle_beta   90.00
_cell.angle_gamma   90.00
#
_symmetry.space_group_name_H-M   'P 1'
#
loop_
_entity.id
_entity.type
_entity.pdbx_description
1 polymer ?
#
loop_
_entity_poly.entity_id
_entity_poly.type
_entity_poly.pdbx_seq_one_letter_code
_entity_poly.pdbx_strand_id
1 'polypeptide(L)'
;MCYKNKSKNHVEVFQYSKHPFLLSPGHIEDVLSTSMENGLNSEEAEKRLLKYGANSLNNEGGVSVIAVLLRQAANAMTLVRIISNIFF
;
A
#
# COMPACT_ATOMS: atom_id res chain seq x y z
N MET A 1 -1.41 -6.64 -20.54
CA MET A 1 -1.42 -5.24 -20.06
C MET A 1 -0.52 -5.18 -18.84
N CYS A 2 0.74 -4.80 -19.00
CA CYS A 2 1.75 -4.88 -17.93
C CYS A 2 1.83 -3.54 -17.21
N TYR A 3 1.15 -3.43 -16.06
CA TYR A 3 1.40 -2.31 -15.15
C TYR A 3 2.79 -2.49 -14.56
N LYS A 4 3.70 -1.56 -14.84
CA LYS A 4 5.08 -1.58 -14.38
C LYS A 4 5.09 -1.28 -12.87
N ASN A 5 5.05 -2.33 -12.07
CA ASN A 5 5.10 -2.25 -10.61
C ASN A 5 6.53 -1.82 -10.22
N LYS A 6 6.70 -0.55 -9.88
CA LYS A 6 7.99 -0.01 -9.44
C LYS A 6 8.24 -0.51 -8.01
N SER A 7 9.11 -1.51 -7.92
CA SER A 7 9.88 -1.96 -6.74
C SER A 7 9.27 -1.57 -5.40
N LYS A 8 8.49 -2.49 -4.82
CA LYS A 8 8.19 -2.50 -3.39
C LYS A 8 9.52 -2.33 -2.65
N ASN A 9 9.69 -1.22 -1.93
CA ASN A 9 10.76 -1.14 -0.96
C ASN A 9 10.49 -2.29 0.04
N HIS A 10 11.42 -3.22 0.16
CA HIS A 10 11.21 -4.47 0.90
C HIS A 10 11.27 -4.16 2.40
N VAL A 11 10.19 -3.59 2.91
CA VAL A 11 9.96 -3.40 4.33
C VAL A 11 9.86 -4.79 4.96
N GLU A 12 10.68 -5.07 5.99
CA GLU A 12 10.57 -6.34 6.70
C GLU A 12 9.17 -6.45 7.31
N VAL A 13 8.49 -7.59 7.11
CA VAL A 13 7.17 -7.81 7.68
C VAL A 13 7.35 -8.62 8.96
N PHE A 14 6.75 -8.16 10.07
CA PHE A 14 6.77 -8.90 11.33
C PHE A 14 6.07 -10.25 11.15
N GLN A 15 6.80 -11.35 11.39
CA GLN A 15 6.28 -12.71 11.25
C GLN A 15 5.89 -13.27 12.62
N TYR A 16 4.69 -13.84 12.72
CA TYR A 16 4.20 -14.52 13.92
C TYR A 16 4.21 -16.03 13.72
N SER A 17 4.45 -16.79 14.78
CA SER A 17 4.40 -18.26 14.74
C SER A 17 2.99 -18.82 14.53
N LYS A 18 1.98 -18.12 15.06
CA LYS A 18 0.54 -18.36 14.90
C LYS A 18 -0.18 -17.03 14.75
N HIS A 19 -1.42 -17.05 14.25
CA HIS A 19 -2.18 -15.82 14.08
C HIS A 19 -2.32 -15.08 15.43
N PRO A 20 -2.05 -13.75 15.50
CA PRO A 20 -2.05 -13.01 16.76
C PRO A 20 -3.29 -13.18 17.65
N PHE A 21 -4.49 -13.28 17.06
CA PHE A 21 -5.73 -13.48 17.81
C PHE A 21 -5.87 -14.87 18.47
N LEU A 22 -4.97 -15.81 18.18
CA LEU A 22 -4.92 -17.14 18.80
C LEU A 22 -3.91 -17.22 19.95
N LEU A 23 -3.11 -16.18 20.18
CA LEU A 23 -2.08 -16.13 21.21
C LEU A 23 -2.63 -15.46 22.47
N SER A 24 -2.12 -15.86 23.65
CA SER A 24 -2.46 -15.19 24.90
C SER A 24 -1.79 -13.80 24.97
N PRO A 25 -2.38 -12.83 25.71
CA PRO A 25 -1.82 -11.47 25.81
C PRO A 25 -0.36 -11.44 26.31
N GLY A 26 -0.01 -12.29 27.28
CA GLY A 26 1.38 -12.39 27.76
C GLY A 26 2.36 -12.95 26.73
N HIS A 27 1.91 -13.84 25.83
CA HIS A 27 2.74 -14.30 24.71
C HIS A 27 2.93 -13.20 23.66
N ILE A 28 1.91 -12.39 23.42
CA ILE A 28 2.00 -11.25 22.50
C ILE A 28 2.99 -10.20 23.02
N GLU A 29 3.02 -9.98 24.34
CA GLU A 29 3.94 -9.08 25.02
C GLU A 29 5.42 -9.44 24.77
N ASP A 30 5.74 -10.73 24.93
CA ASP A 30 7.07 -11.28 24.67
C ASP A 30 7.44 -11.19 23.17
N VAL A 31 6.54 -11.64 22.30
CA VAL A 31 6.74 -11.65 20.85
C VAL A 31 6.96 -10.24 20.29
N LEU A 32 6.16 -9.26 20.73
CA LEU A 32 6.29 -7.88 20.28
C LEU A 32 7.37 -7.09 21.04
N SER A 33 7.92 -7.65 22.13
CA SER A 33 8.85 -7.00 23.04
C SER A 33 8.35 -5.59 23.42
N THR A 34 7.10 -5.53 23.87
CA THR A 34 6.41 -4.30 24.30
C THR A 34 5.82 -4.55 25.67
N SER A 35 5.61 -3.52 26.51
CA SER A 35 4.89 -3.68 27.77
C SER A 35 3.38 -3.46 27.56
N MET A 36 2.53 -4.23 28.23
CA MET A 36 1.07 -3.98 28.20
C MET A 36 0.64 -2.75 29.00
N GLU A 37 1.34 -2.41 30.09
CA GLU A 37 0.98 -1.27 30.95
C GLU A 37 1.62 0.04 30.46
N ASN A 38 2.90 -0.03 30.08
CA ASN A 38 3.69 1.16 29.74
C ASN A 38 3.89 1.34 28.23
N GLY A 39 3.46 0.37 27.42
CA GLY A 39 3.59 0.42 25.97
C GLY A 39 5.05 0.30 25.52
N LEU A 40 5.39 1.11 24.52
CA LEU A 40 6.65 1.06 23.82
C LEU A 40 7.49 2.32 24.06
N ASN A 41 8.79 2.14 24.28
CA ASN A 41 9.73 3.24 24.41
C ASN A 41 9.89 4.01 23.07
N SER A 42 10.05 5.33 23.12
CA SER A 42 10.17 6.20 21.95
C SER A 42 11.34 5.82 21.04
N GLU A 43 12.50 5.47 21.61
CA GLU A 43 13.65 5.02 20.83
C GLU A 43 13.37 3.73 20.05
N GLU A 44 12.63 2.80 20.67
CA GLU A 44 12.29 1.54 20.03
C GLU A 44 11.16 1.72 19.01
N ALA A 45 10.28 2.69 19.21
CA ALA A 45 9.29 3.10 18.21
C ALA A 45 9.96 3.67 16.95
N GLU A 46 10.98 4.52 17.11
CA GLU A 46 11.75 5.06 15.97
C GLU A 46 12.52 3.97 15.22
N LYS A 47 13.18 3.05 15.93
CA LYS A 47 13.83 1.89 15.31
C LYS A 47 12.83 1.03 14.53
N ARG A 48 11.65 0.79 15.09
CA ARG A 48 10.57 0.06 14.41
C ARG A 48 10.05 0.83 13.20
N LEU A 49 9.93 2.15 13.26
CA LEU A 49 9.52 2.96 12.12
C LEU A 49 10.53 2.88 10.96
N LEU A 50 11.83 2.85 11.25
CA LEU A 50 12.87 2.67 10.23
C LEU A 50 12.86 1.24 9.65
N LYS A 51 12.55 0.23 10.47
CA LYS A 51 12.54 -1.19 10.09
C LYS A 51 11.29 -1.61 9.31
N TYR A 52 10.12 -1.21 9.80
CA TYR A 52 8.79 -1.60 9.30
C TYR A 52 8.12 -0.49 8.46
N GLY A 53 8.80 0.63 8.23
CA GLY A 53 8.25 1.74 7.47
C GLY A 53 7.06 2.42 8.16
N ALA A 54 6.53 3.45 7.51
CA ALA A 54 5.33 4.12 7.99
C ALA A 54 4.12 3.19 7.85
N ASN A 55 3.27 3.14 8.89
CA ASN A 55 1.98 2.45 8.83
C ASN A 55 0.96 3.29 8.04
N SER A 56 1.27 3.50 6.76
CA SER A 56 0.38 4.10 5.80
C SER A 56 0.17 3.09 4.68
N LEU A 57 -1.09 2.90 4.30
CA LEU A 57 -1.40 2.34 3.00
C LEU A 57 -0.82 3.35 2.02
N ASN A 58 0.30 2.99 1.39
CA ASN A 58 0.91 3.83 0.38
C ASN A 58 -0.20 4.11 -0.64
N ASN A 59 -0.66 5.35 -0.70
CA ASN A 59 -1.69 5.75 -1.64
C ASN A 59 -1.06 5.56 -3.02
N GLU A 60 -1.27 4.38 -3.59
CA GLU A 60 -0.77 4.05 -4.92
C GLU A 60 -1.25 5.16 -5.84
N GLY A 61 -0.27 5.90 -6.37
CA GLY A 61 -0.48 7.19 -6.98
C GLY A 61 -1.69 7.18 -7.89
N GLY A 62 -2.53 8.20 -7.73
CA GLY A 62 -3.74 8.37 -8.51
C GLY A 62 -3.46 8.15 -9.99
N VAL A 63 -4.35 7.41 -10.65
CA VAL A 63 -4.26 7.21 -12.09
C VAL A 63 -4.19 8.58 -12.77
N SER A 64 -3.16 8.79 -13.58
CA SER A 64 -3.03 10.05 -14.32
C SER A 64 -4.25 10.21 -15.24
N VAL A 65 -5.05 11.26 -14.98
CA VAL A 65 -6.26 11.57 -15.76
C VAL A 65 -5.92 11.66 -17.25
N ILE A 66 -4.79 12.27 -17.58
CA ILE A 66 -4.28 12.38 -18.96
C ILE A 66 -3.99 11.00 -19.54
N ALA A 67 -3.33 10.10 -18.78
CA ALA A 67 -3.04 8.74 -19.24
C ALA A 67 -4.32 7.90 -19.44
N VAL A 68 -5.37 8.16 -18.65
CA VAL A 68 -6.69 7.54 -18.82
C VAL A 68 -7.38 8.06 -20.08
N LEU A 69 -7.40 9.37 -20.31
CA LEU A 69 -8.02 9.99 -21.49
C LEU A 69 -7.35 9.54 -22.81
N LEU A 70 -6.02 9.46 -22.84
CA LEU A 70 -5.29 8.98 -24.02
C LEU A 70 -5.61 7.51 -24.32
N ARG A 71 -5.77 6.67 -23.29
CA ARG A 71 -6.24 5.29 -23.47
C ARG A 71 -7.68 5.22 -24.00
N GLN A 72 -8.55 6.12 -23.56
CA GLN A 72 -9.92 6.17 -24.09
C GLN A 72 -9.95 6.59 -25.56
N ALA A 73 -9.12 7.55 -25.97
CA ALA A 73 -9.00 7.97 -27.37
C ALA A 73 -8.35 6.89 -28.27
N ALA A 74 -7.43 6.08 -27.72
CA ALA A 74 -6.82 4.95 -28.42
C ALA A 74 -7.80 3.78 -28.66
N ASN A 75 -8.94 3.74 -27.96
CA ASN A 75 -10.00 2.78 -28.27
C ASN A 75 -10.76 3.24 -29.52
N ALA A 76 -10.77 2.39 -30.55
CA ALA A 76 -11.37 2.68 -31.85
C ALA A 76 -12.85 3.12 -31.75
N MET A 77 -13.61 2.57 -30.79
CA MET A 77 -15.01 2.93 -30.57
C MET A 77 -15.20 4.37 -30.06
N THR A 78 -14.24 4.93 -29.32
CA THR A 78 -14.29 6.30 -28.82
C THR A 78 -13.88 7.31 -29.90
N LEU A 79 -12.91 6.94 -30.75
CA LEU A 79 -12.49 7.80 -31.87
C LEU A 79 -13.67 8.10 -32.82
N VAL A 80 -14.49 7.08 -33.09
CA VAL A 80 -15.73 7.24 -33.88
C VAL A 80 -16.71 8.21 -33.21
N ARG A 81 -16.86 8.18 -31.88
CA ARG A 81 -17.73 9.14 -31.17
C ARG A 81 -17.24 10.59 -31.32
N ILE A 82 -15.92 10.83 -31.31
CA ILE A 82 -15.36 12.19 -31.43
C ILE A 82 -15.57 12.72 -32.86
N ILE A 83 -15.30 11.90 -33.88
CA ILE A 83 -15.48 12.27 -35.28
C ILE A 83 -16.96 12.57 -35.58
N SER A 84 -17.86 11.74 -35.05
CA SER A 84 -19.31 11.92 -35.22
C SER A 84 -19.84 13.23 -34.64
N ASN A 85 -19.19 13.77 -33.60
CA ASN A 85 -19.63 14.99 -32.93
C ASN A 85 -19.04 16.27 -33.56
N ILE A 86 -18.07 16.12 -34.46
CA ILE A 86 -17.45 17.21 -35.24
C ILE A 86 -18.07 17.30 -36.64
N PHE A 87 -18.61 16.18 -37.13
CA PHE A 87 -19.18 16.07 -38.47
C PHE A 87 -20.70 16.34 -38.52
N PHE A 88 -21.33 16.66 -37.38
CA PHE A 88 -22.75 17.04 -37.27
C PHE A 88 -22.86 18.49 -36.80
#